data_AF-A0A510NV44-F1
#
_entry.id   AF-A0A510NV44-F1
#
_cell.length_a   1.000
_cell.length_b   1.000
_cell.length_c   1.000
_cell.angle_alpha   90.00
_cell.angle_beta   90.00
_cell.angle_gamma   90.00
#
_symmetry.space_group_name_H-M   'P 1'
#
loop_
_entity.id
_entity.type
_entity.pdbx_description
1 polymer ?
#
loop_
_entity_poly.entity_id
_entity_poly.type
_entity_poly.pdbx_seq_one_letter_code
_entity_poly.pdbx_strand_id
1 'polypeptide(L)'
;MPPDLVKPLAAFCTQSKSQRFIKTVRNLGDAWRTLSEQPSLEHTDSAVIETTFDLNFNFKKVFNSRQDFSAKFDIPPLETASQEWQSTPVTSSTTSPRHFRIFADYGTDFIWLNDNDPTYNGESSYIELEDALAGLPHEVFDNYDAWVEIYTANFKERCDDPGDYSVHVFPTATEEVAWNVAGFLLAWRIAMAPHVGSIELAVGREKYLLKKGDDTGNWITYTFLEDQAVFLAKKETVE
;
A
#
# COMPACT_ATOMS: atom_id res chain seq x y z
N MET A 1 -26.13 0.68 -0.66
CA MET A 1 -25.51 -0.52 -0.07
C MET A 1 -24.22 -0.09 0.62
N PRO A 2 -23.82 -0.72 1.74
CA PRO A 2 -22.49 -0.49 2.31
C PRO A 2 -21.41 -0.89 1.29
N PRO A 3 -20.27 -0.16 1.24
CA PRO A 3 -19.19 -0.44 0.29
C PRO A 3 -18.58 -1.81 0.55
N ASP A 4 -18.34 -2.57 -0.52
CA ASP A 4 -17.73 -3.88 -0.40
C ASP A 4 -16.20 -3.76 -0.31
N LEU A 5 -15.68 -3.79 0.92
CA LEU A 5 -14.25 -3.68 1.22
C LEU A 5 -13.39 -4.79 0.60
N VAL A 6 -14.01 -5.87 0.10
CA VAL A 6 -13.28 -6.94 -0.59
C VAL A 6 -13.00 -6.57 -2.05
N LYS A 7 -13.83 -5.72 -2.68
CA LYS A 7 -13.66 -5.32 -4.09
C LYS A 7 -12.29 -4.71 -4.39
N PRO A 8 -11.75 -3.76 -3.59
CA PRO A 8 -10.40 -3.23 -3.82
C PRO A 8 -9.31 -4.29 -3.75
N LEU A 9 -9.45 -5.24 -2.81
CA LEU A 9 -8.50 -6.34 -2.67
C LEU A 9 -8.60 -7.34 -3.83
N ALA A 10 -9.81 -7.60 -4.33
CA ALA A 10 -10.02 -8.39 -5.53
C ALA A 10 -9.44 -7.72 -6.78
N ALA A 11 -9.61 -6.40 -6.93
CA ALA A 11 -8.98 -5.62 -7.99
C ALA A 11 -7.45 -5.75 -7.94
N PHE A 12 -6.85 -5.56 -6.76
CA PHE A 12 -5.42 -5.79 -6.54
C PHE A 12 -4.99 -7.22 -6.87
N CYS A 13 -5.79 -8.23 -6.50
CA CYS A 13 -5.46 -9.63 -6.73
C CYS A 13 -5.71 -10.13 -8.16
N THR A 14 -6.34 -9.34 -9.03
CA THR A 14 -6.67 -9.76 -10.41
C THR A 14 -6.01 -8.90 -11.48
N GLN A 15 -5.60 -7.67 -11.14
CA GLN A 15 -4.92 -6.79 -12.07
C GLN A 15 -3.52 -7.33 -12.39
N SER A 16 -3.14 -7.27 -13.67
CA SER A 16 -1.96 -7.96 -14.20
C SER A 16 -0.65 -7.37 -13.70
N LYS A 17 -0.53 -6.04 -13.62
CA LYS A 17 0.67 -5.35 -13.14
C LYS A 17 0.88 -5.56 -11.63
N SER A 18 -0.19 -5.74 -10.84
CA SER A 18 -0.12 -5.96 -9.40
C SER A 18 0.18 -7.40 -8.99
N GLN A 19 0.02 -8.38 -9.89
CA GLN A 19 0.36 -9.79 -9.59
C GLN A 19 1.79 -9.97 -9.08
N ARG A 20 2.73 -9.13 -9.55
CA ARG A 20 4.11 -9.17 -9.10
C ARG A 20 4.28 -8.88 -7.60
N PHE A 21 3.32 -8.20 -6.98
CA PHE A 21 3.36 -7.83 -5.57
C PHE A 21 2.77 -8.90 -4.65
N ILE A 22 2.29 -10.01 -5.22
CA ILE A 22 1.52 -11.04 -4.52
C ILE A 22 2.32 -12.34 -4.54
N LYS A 23 2.59 -12.90 -3.35
CA LYS A 23 3.12 -14.26 -3.21
C LYS A 23 1.99 -15.27 -3.20
N THR A 24 1.04 -15.11 -2.28
CA THR A 24 -0.13 -16.00 -2.18
C THR A 24 -1.37 -15.25 -1.69
N VAL A 25 -2.54 -15.76 -2.08
CA VAL A 25 -3.84 -15.28 -1.62
C VAL A 25 -4.63 -16.49 -1.12
N ARG A 26 -5.18 -16.39 0.08
CA ARG A 26 -6.02 -17.44 0.68
C ARG A 26 -7.33 -16.84 1.14
N ASN A 27 -8.43 -17.57 0.91
CA ASN A 27 -9.75 -17.27 1.46
C ASN A 27 -10.33 -15.89 1.03
N LEU A 28 -9.97 -15.39 -0.16
CA LEU A 28 -10.56 -14.15 -0.72
C LEU A 28 -11.97 -14.39 -1.35
N GLY A 29 -12.62 -15.51 -0.99
CA GLY A 29 -13.95 -15.92 -1.49
C GLY A 29 -13.99 -16.14 -3.00
N ASP A 30 -15.16 -15.97 -3.62
CA ASP A 30 -15.34 -15.84 -5.08
C ASP A 30 -15.23 -14.37 -5.55
N ALA A 31 -14.92 -13.41 -4.67
CA ALA A 31 -14.84 -11.99 -5.04
C ALA A 31 -13.78 -11.70 -6.13
N TRP A 32 -12.74 -12.53 -6.22
CA TRP A 32 -11.77 -12.55 -7.33
C TRP A 32 -12.34 -13.09 -8.66
N ARG A 33 -13.42 -13.89 -8.63
CA ARG A 33 -14.11 -14.42 -9.82
C ARG A 33 -15.27 -13.54 -10.28
N THR A 34 -15.91 -12.82 -9.37
CA THR A 34 -17.08 -11.96 -9.65
C THR A 34 -16.74 -10.50 -9.41
N LEU A 35 -15.93 -9.90 -10.29
CA LEU A 35 -15.99 -8.43 -10.50
C LEU A 35 -17.34 -8.00 -11.12
N SER A 36 -18.18 -8.97 -11.52
CA SER A 36 -19.56 -8.80 -11.98
C SER A 36 -20.57 -9.35 -10.95
N GLU A 37 -21.27 -8.43 -10.29
CA GLU A 37 -22.62 -8.43 -9.68
C GLU A 37 -23.33 -9.72 -9.16
N GLN A 38 -22.67 -10.83 -8.82
CA GLN A 38 -23.37 -11.96 -8.19
C GLN A 38 -23.02 -12.15 -6.70
N PRO A 39 -24.03 -12.20 -5.80
CA PRO A 39 -23.79 -12.51 -4.39
C PRO A 39 -23.40 -13.98 -4.25
N SER A 40 -22.13 -14.26 -3.93
CA SER A 40 -21.64 -15.60 -3.63
C SER A 40 -22.06 -16.05 -2.21
N LEU A 41 -22.41 -17.33 -2.11
CA LEU A 41 -23.01 -18.01 -0.95
C LEU A 41 -21.98 -18.56 0.06
N GLU A 42 -20.68 -18.43 -0.20
CA GLU A 42 -19.62 -18.84 0.73
C GLU A 42 -18.86 -17.60 1.27
N HIS A 43 -19.39 -17.04 2.35
CA HIS A 43 -18.70 -16.01 3.13
C HIS A 43 -17.47 -16.61 3.80
N THR A 44 -16.30 -16.42 3.19
CA THR A 44 -15.05 -16.60 3.92
C THR A 44 -14.82 -15.33 4.73
N ASP A 45 -15.08 -15.41 6.03
CA ASP A 45 -15.03 -14.28 6.97
C ASP A 45 -13.62 -13.68 7.14
N SER A 46 -12.59 -14.29 6.56
CA SER A 46 -11.22 -13.82 6.62
C SER A 46 -10.45 -14.19 5.37
N ALA A 47 -9.56 -13.31 4.91
CA ALA A 47 -8.57 -13.64 3.90
C ALA A 47 -7.16 -13.22 4.31
N VAL A 48 -6.19 -13.85 3.65
CA VAL A 48 -4.76 -13.60 3.85
C VAL A 48 -4.14 -13.31 2.50
N ILE A 49 -3.40 -12.21 2.43
CA ILE A 49 -2.61 -11.81 1.27
C ILE A 49 -1.15 -11.74 1.73
N GLU A 50 -0.34 -12.67 1.24
CA GLU A 50 1.11 -12.66 1.43
C GLU A 50 1.73 -11.89 0.26
N THR A 51 2.51 -10.85 0.55
CA THR A 51 3.06 -9.95 -0.49
C THR A 51 4.54 -10.19 -0.75
N THR A 52 5.03 -9.72 -1.89
CA THR A 52 6.48 -9.67 -2.17
C THR A 52 7.21 -8.58 -1.38
N PHE A 53 6.47 -7.64 -0.77
CA PHE A 53 6.99 -6.63 0.15
C PHE A 53 7.46 -7.21 1.50
N ASP A 54 7.48 -8.52 1.70
CA ASP A 54 7.76 -9.12 3.01
C ASP A 54 6.73 -8.68 4.07
N LEU A 55 5.46 -8.59 3.65
CA LEU A 55 4.31 -8.22 4.48
C LEU A 55 3.17 -9.20 4.26
N ASN A 56 2.60 -9.71 5.35
CA ASN A 56 1.36 -10.48 5.35
C ASN A 56 0.21 -9.59 5.82
N PHE A 57 -0.80 -9.45 4.98
CA PHE A 57 -2.03 -8.76 5.30
C PHE A 57 -3.14 -9.78 5.58
N ASN A 58 -3.55 -9.85 6.83
CA ASN A 58 -4.68 -10.65 7.28
C ASN A 58 -5.86 -9.72 7.49
N PHE A 59 -6.98 -10.00 6.84
CA PHE A 59 -8.21 -9.28 7.11
C PHE A 59 -9.31 -10.24 7.52
N LYS A 60 -10.16 -9.78 8.43
CA LYS A 60 -11.39 -10.44 8.84
C LYS A 60 -12.54 -9.47 8.64
N LYS A 61 -13.55 -9.92 7.91
CA LYS A 61 -14.79 -9.20 7.68
C LYS A 61 -15.90 -10.07 8.25
N VAL A 62 -16.31 -9.80 9.49
CA VAL A 62 -17.39 -10.60 10.09
C VAL A 62 -18.75 -10.16 9.56
N PHE A 63 -19.00 -8.89 9.27
CA PHE A 63 -20.12 -8.40 8.43
C PHE A 63 -19.74 -7.00 7.91
N ASN A 64 -20.53 -6.39 7.00
CA ASN A 64 -20.33 -5.03 6.45
C ASN A 64 -20.42 -3.88 7.49
N SER A 65 -20.02 -4.12 8.74
CA SER A 65 -20.03 -3.18 9.85
C SER A 65 -18.60 -2.77 10.19
N ARG A 66 -18.41 -1.46 10.43
CA ARG A 66 -17.12 -0.90 10.87
C ARG A 66 -16.66 -1.47 12.23
N GLN A 67 -17.57 -2.01 13.03
CA GLN A 67 -17.30 -2.57 14.35
C GLN A 67 -16.74 -4.01 14.28
N ASP A 68 -16.98 -4.69 13.16
CA ASP A 68 -16.68 -6.11 12.96
C ASP A 68 -15.50 -6.36 12.00
N PHE A 69 -14.84 -5.28 11.57
CA PHE A 69 -13.68 -5.32 10.70
C PHE A 69 -12.39 -5.43 11.52
N SER A 70 -11.53 -6.38 11.16
CA SER A 70 -10.17 -6.44 11.68
C SER A 70 -9.15 -6.59 10.56
N ALA A 71 -8.09 -5.81 10.63
CA ALA A 71 -6.93 -5.86 9.76
C ALA A 71 -5.70 -6.11 10.63
N LYS A 72 -4.83 -7.03 10.20
CA LYS A 72 -3.56 -7.29 10.89
C LYS A 72 -2.45 -7.41 9.87
N PHE A 73 -1.37 -6.72 10.15
CA PHE A 73 -0.15 -6.73 9.36
C PHE A 73 0.94 -7.44 10.14
N ASP A 74 1.56 -8.43 9.52
CA ASP A 74 2.63 -9.22 10.12
C ASP A 74 3.80 -9.32 9.14
N ILE A 75 5.03 -9.23 9.65
CA ILE A 75 6.23 -9.57 8.89
C ILE A 75 6.47 -11.07 9.12
N PRO A 76 6.58 -11.90 8.06
CA PRO A 76 6.81 -13.33 8.23
C PRO A 76 8.14 -13.58 8.97
N PRO A 77 8.21 -14.57 9.89
CA PRO A 77 9.47 -14.97 10.49
C PRO A 77 10.43 -15.42 9.39
N LEU A 78 11.64 -14.86 9.35
CA LEU A 78 12.67 -15.24 8.40
C LEU A 78 13.08 -16.70 8.67
N GLU A 79 12.43 -17.67 8.02
CA GLU A 79 12.88 -19.06 8.05
C GLU A 79 14.13 -19.19 7.17
N THR A 80 15.29 -19.19 7.81
CA THR A 80 16.57 -19.72 7.30
C THR A 80 17.07 -19.15 5.96
N ALA A 81 17.50 -17.89 5.98
CA ALA A 81 18.57 -17.44 5.08
C ALA A 81 19.88 -17.46 5.87
N SER A 82 20.75 -18.42 5.53
CA SER A 82 22.11 -18.53 6.06
C SER A 82 22.88 -17.22 5.93
N GLN A 83 23.46 -16.79 7.06
CA GLN A 83 24.73 -16.06 7.16
C GLN A 83 25.03 -15.01 6.08
N GLU A 84 24.54 -13.78 6.29
CA GLU A 84 25.37 -12.56 6.20
C GLU A 84 24.66 -11.31 6.76
N TRP A 85 23.89 -11.48 7.84
CA TRP A 85 23.53 -10.32 8.67
C TRP A 85 24.68 -10.15 9.64
N GLN A 86 25.80 -9.62 9.14
CA GLN A 86 26.73 -8.95 10.03
C GLN A 86 25.94 -7.82 10.67
N SER A 87 25.47 -8.08 11.89
CA SER A 87 25.17 -7.09 12.89
C SER A 87 26.42 -6.22 13.04
N THR A 88 26.58 -5.24 12.16
CA THR A 88 27.24 -4.02 12.57
C THR A 88 26.36 -3.50 13.69
N PRO A 89 26.91 -3.29 14.91
CA PRO A 89 26.15 -2.63 15.93
C PRO A 89 25.89 -1.23 15.37
N VAL A 90 24.70 -1.00 14.83
CA VAL A 90 24.19 0.35 14.71
C VAL A 90 24.18 0.81 16.14
N THR A 91 25.22 1.59 16.46
CA THR A 91 25.36 2.37 17.67
C THR A 91 23.96 2.82 18.02
N SER A 92 23.51 2.46 19.22
CA SER A 92 22.29 2.98 19.82
C SER A 92 22.45 4.49 19.98
N SER A 93 22.42 5.23 18.88
CA SER A 93 22.05 6.61 18.88
C SER A 93 20.56 6.60 19.14
N THR A 94 20.18 7.33 20.16
CA THR A 94 18.82 7.70 20.50
C THR A 94 18.22 8.58 19.39
N THR A 95 18.20 8.10 18.14
CA THR A 95 17.61 8.83 17.02
C THR A 95 16.11 8.71 17.12
N SER A 96 15.46 9.85 17.25
CA SER A 96 14.00 9.95 17.20
C SER A 96 13.48 9.25 15.94
N PRO A 97 12.37 8.50 16.02
CA PRO A 97 11.80 7.80 14.87
C PRO A 97 11.60 8.75 13.68
N ARG A 98 11.87 8.25 12.47
CA ARG A 98 11.71 9.03 11.23
C ARG A 98 10.26 9.05 10.79
N HIS A 99 9.84 10.15 10.18
CA HIS A 99 8.48 10.37 9.71
C HIS A 99 8.52 10.69 8.22
N PHE A 100 7.77 9.93 7.43
CA PHE A 100 7.77 10.07 5.97
C PHE A 100 6.39 10.45 5.44
N ARG A 101 6.37 10.93 4.20
CA ARG A 101 5.18 11.04 3.36
C ARG A 101 5.44 10.29 2.05
N ILE A 102 4.42 9.62 1.54
CA ILE A 102 4.46 8.91 0.27
C ILE A 102 3.34 9.43 -0.61
N PHE A 103 3.67 9.94 -1.79
CA PHE A 103 2.69 10.40 -2.78
C PHE A 103 3.28 10.28 -4.19
N ALA A 104 2.42 10.05 -5.17
CA ALA A 104 2.87 9.98 -6.56
C ALA A 104 3.27 11.37 -7.07
N ASP A 105 4.49 11.48 -7.59
CA ASP A 105 5.01 12.70 -8.20
C ASP A 105 5.89 12.34 -9.39
N TYR A 106 5.43 12.64 -10.60
CA TYR A 106 6.13 12.22 -11.81
C TYR A 106 7.47 12.95 -11.94
N GLY A 107 8.53 12.17 -12.15
CA GLY A 107 9.90 12.69 -12.32
C GLY A 107 10.71 12.78 -11.02
N THR A 108 10.16 12.31 -9.89
CA THR A 108 10.85 12.26 -8.59
C THR A 108 10.58 10.93 -7.88
N ASP A 109 11.29 10.70 -6.77
CA ASP A 109 10.92 9.65 -5.82
C ASP A 109 9.60 9.97 -5.12
N PHE A 110 8.84 8.94 -4.75
CA PHE A 110 7.54 9.12 -4.11
C PHE A 110 7.66 9.26 -2.60
N ILE A 111 8.79 8.89 -2.00
CA ILE A 111 9.04 8.98 -0.56
C ILE A 111 9.80 10.26 -0.21
N TRP A 112 9.29 11.00 0.77
CA TRP A 112 9.84 12.27 1.23
C TRP A 112 9.79 12.35 2.75
N LEU A 113 10.61 13.20 3.36
CA LEU A 113 10.46 13.56 4.77
C LEU A 113 9.12 14.24 5.01
N ASN A 114 8.50 13.87 6.12
CA ASN A 114 7.34 14.59 6.65
C ASN A 114 7.82 15.86 7.35
N ASP A 115 7.01 16.91 7.35
CA ASP A 115 7.34 18.18 8.03
C ASP A 115 7.50 18.00 9.56
N ASN A 116 6.92 16.93 10.11
CA ASN A 116 7.05 16.55 11.52
C ASN A 116 8.29 15.68 11.80
N ASP A 117 9.11 15.36 10.79
CA ASP A 117 10.33 14.58 10.97
C ASP A 117 11.36 15.36 11.80
N PRO A 118 12.06 14.72 12.76
CA PRO A 118 13.02 15.41 13.63
C PRO A 118 14.22 16.01 12.89
N THR A 119 14.50 15.53 11.68
CA THR A 119 15.60 16.01 10.83
C THR A 119 15.15 17.00 9.78
N TYR A 120 13.84 17.25 9.66
CA TYR A 120 13.31 18.24 8.73
C TYR A 120 13.77 19.65 9.14
N ASN A 121 14.51 20.30 8.23
CA ASN A 121 15.12 21.61 8.47
C ASN A 121 14.32 22.77 7.84
N GLY A 122 13.18 22.49 7.20
CA GLY A 122 12.36 23.49 6.52
C GLY A 122 12.85 23.90 5.13
N GLU A 123 14.03 23.44 4.70
CA GLU A 123 14.62 23.80 3.40
C GLU A 123 14.39 22.73 2.34
N SER A 124 14.50 21.46 2.74
CA SER A 124 14.28 20.33 1.85
C SER A 124 13.58 19.19 2.58
N SER A 125 12.59 18.60 1.92
CA SER A 125 11.94 17.35 2.34
C SER A 125 12.50 16.14 1.59
N TYR A 126 13.45 16.35 0.68
CA TYR A 126 14.06 15.27 -0.08
C TYR A 126 14.88 14.37 0.84
N ILE A 127 14.81 13.07 0.59
CA ILE A 127 15.62 12.03 1.22
C ILE A 127 16.00 11.01 0.16
N GLU A 128 17.23 10.51 0.21
CA GLU A 128 17.66 9.41 -0.65
C GLU A 128 16.88 8.14 -0.31
N LEU A 129 16.52 7.37 -1.33
CA LEU A 129 15.71 6.16 -1.14
C LEU A 129 16.39 5.15 -0.21
N GLU A 130 17.72 5.04 -0.29
CA GLU A 130 18.56 4.19 0.56
C GLU A 130 18.49 4.57 2.04
N ASP A 131 18.39 5.86 2.33
CA ASP A 131 18.22 6.36 3.70
C ASP A 131 16.78 6.14 4.19
N ALA A 132 15.79 6.32 3.31
CA ALA A 132 14.38 6.17 3.65
C ALA A 132 13.99 4.70 3.90
N LEU A 133 14.58 3.76 3.16
CA LEU A 133 14.33 2.32 3.25
C LEU A 133 15.43 1.57 4.04
N ALA A 134 16.28 2.31 4.76
CA ALA A 134 17.42 1.74 5.48
C ALA A 134 17.03 0.56 6.40
N GLY A 135 17.67 -0.58 6.22
CA GLY A 135 17.42 -1.78 7.05
C GLY A 135 16.18 -2.60 6.65
N LEU A 136 15.55 -2.27 5.52
CA LEU A 136 14.56 -3.14 4.86
C LEU A 136 15.26 -4.15 3.93
N PRO A 137 14.64 -5.33 3.67
CA PRO A 137 15.13 -6.27 2.66
C PRO A 137 15.22 -5.62 1.27
N HIS A 138 16.18 -6.05 0.46
CA HIS A 138 16.40 -5.48 -0.88
C HIS A 138 15.18 -5.65 -1.79
N GLU A 139 14.41 -6.72 -1.60
CA GLU A 139 13.17 -6.96 -2.34
C GLU A 139 12.16 -5.82 -2.14
N VAL A 140 12.20 -5.10 -1.02
CA VAL A 140 11.33 -3.92 -0.81
C VAL A 140 11.72 -2.77 -1.74
N PHE A 141 13.01 -2.61 -2.05
CA PHE A 141 13.51 -1.63 -3.02
C PHE A 141 13.02 -1.98 -4.42
N ASP A 142 13.26 -3.22 -4.86
CA ASP A 142 12.83 -3.69 -6.19
C ASP A 142 11.31 -3.54 -6.39
N ASN A 143 10.52 -3.80 -5.34
CA ASN A 143 9.08 -3.66 -5.41
C ASN A 143 8.63 -2.19 -5.33
N TYR A 144 9.36 -1.31 -4.61
CA TYR A 144 9.12 0.13 -4.63
C TYR A 144 9.38 0.70 -6.02
N ASP A 145 10.52 0.39 -6.62
CA ASP A 145 10.89 0.85 -7.96
C ASP A 145 9.87 0.39 -9.00
N ALA A 146 9.45 -0.87 -8.93
CA ALA A 146 8.41 -1.39 -9.80
C ALA A 146 7.05 -0.68 -9.60
N TRP A 147 6.71 -0.33 -8.37
CA TRP A 147 5.47 0.39 -8.07
C TRP A 147 5.50 1.83 -8.61
N VAL A 148 6.64 2.51 -8.48
CA VAL A 148 6.90 3.84 -9.08
C VAL A 148 6.88 3.76 -10.61
N GLU A 149 7.52 2.76 -11.20
CA GLU A 149 7.61 2.56 -12.65
C GLU A 149 6.22 2.41 -13.29
N ILE A 150 5.28 1.70 -12.63
CA ILE A 150 3.91 1.56 -13.13
C ILE A 150 3.23 2.93 -13.29
N TYR A 151 3.35 3.80 -12.28
CA TYR A 151 2.79 5.15 -12.34
C TYR A 151 3.50 5.98 -13.41
N THR A 152 4.83 5.96 -13.41
CA THR A 152 5.66 6.75 -14.33
C THR A 152 5.40 6.38 -15.79
N ALA A 153 5.28 5.08 -16.11
CA ALA A 153 4.95 4.62 -17.45
C ALA A 153 3.56 5.08 -17.89
N ASN A 154 2.57 4.93 -17.01
CA ASN A 154 1.20 5.37 -17.28
C ASN A 154 1.10 6.89 -17.46
N PHE A 155 1.75 7.67 -16.58
CA PHE A 155 1.78 9.12 -16.66
C PHE A 155 2.47 9.58 -17.93
N LYS A 156 3.60 8.97 -18.28
CA LYS A 156 4.32 9.28 -19.50
C LYS A 156 3.48 9.04 -20.74
N GLU A 157 2.92 7.84 -20.89
CA GLU A 157 2.14 7.45 -22.06
C GLU A 157 0.88 8.31 -22.23
N ARG A 158 0.21 8.66 -21.12
CA ARG A 158 -1.13 9.26 -21.16
C ARG A 158 -1.15 10.76 -20.97
N CYS A 159 -0.22 11.30 -20.19
CA CYS A 159 -0.18 12.71 -19.84
C CYS A 159 0.99 13.43 -20.51
N ASP A 160 2.21 12.92 -20.37
CA ASP A 160 3.43 13.61 -20.77
C ASP A 160 3.66 13.58 -22.30
N ASP A 161 3.69 12.39 -22.91
CA ASP A 161 3.92 12.22 -24.34
C ASP A 161 2.83 12.92 -25.19
N PRO A 162 1.53 12.89 -24.83
CA PRO A 162 0.49 13.64 -25.53
C PRO A 162 0.41 15.13 -25.16
N GLY A 163 1.02 15.53 -24.04
CA GLY A 163 0.91 16.88 -23.48
C GLY A 163 -0.47 17.23 -22.88
N ASP A 164 -1.26 16.22 -22.50
CA ASP A 164 -2.59 16.41 -21.88
C ASP A 164 -2.57 16.00 -20.40
N TYR A 165 -2.28 16.97 -19.54
CA TYR A 165 -2.22 16.77 -18.09
C TYR A 165 -3.59 16.78 -17.40
N SER A 166 -4.70 16.85 -18.17
CA SER A 166 -6.05 16.81 -17.63
C SER A 166 -6.62 15.39 -17.54
N VAL A 167 -6.00 14.43 -18.24
CA VAL A 167 -6.43 13.03 -18.24
C VAL A 167 -6.00 12.28 -16.99
N HIS A 168 -6.75 11.23 -16.67
CA HIS A 168 -6.38 10.31 -15.61
C HIS A 168 -5.14 9.50 -16.00
N VAL A 169 -4.20 9.40 -15.05
CA VAL A 169 -2.95 8.64 -15.18
C VAL A 169 -3.25 7.18 -15.45
N PHE A 170 -4.18 6.57 -14.72
CA PHE A 170 -4.54 5.18 -14.93
C PHE A 170 -5.64 5.05 -16.01
N PRO A 171 -5.56 4.03 -16.88
CA PRO A 171 -6.54 3.82 -17.94
C PRO A 171 -7.90 3.36 -17.39
N THR A 172 -7.92 2.65 -16.25
CA THR A 172 -9.14 2.13 -15.63
C THR A 172 -9.13 2.34 -14.12
N ALA A 173 -10.31 2.40 -13.52
CA ALA A 173 -10.44 2.49 -12.06
C ALA A 173 -9.90 1.25 -11.34
N THR A 174 -10.06 0.06 -11.94
CA THR A 174 -9.49 -1.20 -11.42
C THR A 174 -7.97 -1.13 -11.35
N GLU A 175 -7.31 -0.57 -12.37
CA GLU A 175 -5.86 -0.40 -12.36
C GLU A 175 -5.40 0.61 -11.31
N GLU A 176 -6.08 1.75 -11.19
CA GLU A 176 -5.78 2.75 -10.17
C GLU A 176 -5.93 2.18 -8.75
N VAL A 177 -7.03 1.48 -8.48
CA VAL A 177 -7.25 0.86 -7.17
C VAL A 177 -6.23 -0.24 -6.88
N ALA A 178 -5.90 -1.08 -7.86
CA ALA A 178 -4.86 -2.09 -7.68
C ALA A 178 -3.50 -1.45 -7.35
N TRP A 179 -3.14 -0.36 -8.02
CA TRP A 179 -1.92 0.39 -7.76
C TRP A 179 -1.94 1.08 -6.38
N ASN A 180 -3.07 1.66 -5.98
CA ASN A 180 -3.26 2.28 -4.67
C ASN A 180 -3.14 1.25 -3.54
N VAL A 181 -3.77 0.07 -3.69
CA VAL A 181 -3.68 -1.01 -2.70
C VAL A 181 -2.24 -1.52 -2.57
N ALA A 182 -1.52 -1.67 -3.69
CA ALA A 182 -0.10 -2.01 -3.67
C ALA A 182 0.73 -0.99 -2.86
N GLY A 183 0.53 0.30 -3.13
CA GLY A 183 1.19 1.40 -2.42
C GLY A 183 0.84 1.44 -0.93
N PHE A 184 -0.40 1.15 -0.57
CA PHE A 184 -0.84 1.05 0.82
C PHE A 184 -0.16 -0.10 1.57
N LEU A 185 -0.03 -1.26 0.95
CA LEU A 185 0.67 -2.42 1.54
C LEU A 185 2.18 -2.13 1.66
N LEU A 186 2.79 -1.53 0.65
CA LEU A 186 4.19 -1.09 0.69
C LEU A 186 4.43 -0.07 1.82
N ALA A 187 3.56 0.94 1.93
CA ALA A 187 3.64 1.94 2.99
C ALA A 187 3.51 1.30 4.38
N TRP A 188 2.62 0.32 4.57
CA TRP A 188 2.57 -0.43 5.83
C TRP A 188 3.86 -1.19 6.13
N ARG A 189 4.48 -1.81 5.11
CA ARG A 189 5.75 -2.51 5.30
C ARG A 189 6.85 -1.59 5.81
N ILE A 190 6.94 -0.38 5.25
CA ILE A 190 7.93 0.63 5.66
C ILE A 190 7.59 1.15 7.05
N ALA A 191 6.32 1.44 7.33
CA ALA A 191 5.85 1.93 8.65
C ALA A 191 6.11 0.94 9.79
N MET A 192 6.24 -0.36 9.50
CA MET A 192 6.56 -1.38 10.50
C MET A 192 8.06 -1.46 10.87
N ALA A 193 8.93 -0.83 10.09
CA ALA A 193 10.37 -0.85 10.33
C ALA A 193 10.74 -0.18 11.67
N PRO A 194 11.75 -0.67 12.41
CA PRO A 194 12.03 -0.20 13.77
C PRO A 194 12.35 1.30 13.90
N HIS A 195 12.93 1.90 12.85
CA HIS A 195 13.37 3.29 12.84
C HIS A 195 12.28 4.26 12.35
N VAL A 196 11.11 3.76 11.93
CA VAL A 196 10.02 4.55 11.35
C VAL A 196 8.93 4.78 12.39
N GLY A 197 8.61 6.05 12.63
CA GLY A 197 7.54 6.47 13.52
C GLY A 197 6.18 6.57 12.84
N SER A 198 6.14 7.08 11.60
CA SER A 198 4.90 7.15 10.83
C SER A 198 5.11 7.37 9.34
N ILE A 199 4.11 7.02 8.54
CA ILE A 199 4.04 7.35 7.11
C ILE A 199 2.69 8.01 6.82
N GLU A 200 2.71 9.17 6.18
CA GLU A 200 1.51 9.75 5.56
C GLU A 200 1.45 9.33 4.10
N LEU A 201 0.55 8.40 3.76
CA LEU A 201 0.29 8.01 2.38
C LEU A 201 -0.79 8.91 1.79
N ALA A 202 -0.50 9.61 0.70
CA ALA A 202 -1.50 10.36 -0.06
C ALA A 202 -1.97 9.57 -1.28
N VAL A 203 -3.29 9.41 -1.42
CA VAL A 203 -3.93 8.78 -2.59
C VAL A 203 -4.98 9.74 -3.13
N GLY A 204 -4.68 10.34 -4.29
CA GLY A 204 -5.48 11.43 -4.82
C GLY A 204 -5.50 12.63 -3.86
N ARG A 205 -6.66 12.90 -3.26
CA ARG A 205 -6.84 13.99 -2.27
C ARG A 205 -6.85 13.50 -0.82
N GLU A 206 -6.96 12.20 -0.61
CA GLU A 206 -7.05 11.60 0.71
C GLU A 206 -5.66 11.31 1.26
N LYS A 207 -5.54 11.37 2.59
CA LYS A 207 -4.29 11.13 3.31
C LYS A 207 -4.51 10.13 4.42
N TYR A 208 -3.64 9.12 4.47
CA TYR A 208 -3.72 8.04 5.44
C TYR A 208 -2.45 8.01 6.29
N LEU A 209 -2.60 8.25 7.60
CA LEU A 209 -1.49 8.22 8.54
C LEU A 209 -1.30 6.82 9.11
N LEU A 210 -0.23 6.15 8.70
CA LEU A 210 0.15 4.81 9.12
C LEU A 210 1.15 4.90 10.27
N LYS A 211 0.83 4.27 11.40
CA LYS A 211 1.64 4.27 12.62
C LYS A 211 1.70 2.88 13.23
N LYS A 212 2.90 2.41 13.53
CA LYS A 212 3.11 1.17 14.29
C LYS A 212 2.55 1.33 15.71
N GLY A 213 1.81 0.35 16.21
CA GLY A 213 1.15 0.43 17.52
C GLY A 213 -0.26 1.04 17.48
N ASP A 214 -0.65 1.65 16.35
CA ASP A 214 -2.04 2.06 16.07
C ASP A 214 -2.82 0.95 15.34
N ASP A 215 -2.26 -0.25 15.28
CA ASP A 215 -2.85 -1.51 14.79
C ASP A 215 -4.02 -1.99 15.66
N THR A 216 -4.28 -1.31 16.79
CA THR A 216 -5.52 -1.46 17.58
C THR A 216 -6.69 -0.65 17.00
N GLY A 217 -6.42 0.32 16.13
CA GLY A 217 -7.41 1.09 15.38
C GLY A 217 -7.45 0.67 13.92
N ASN A 218 -8.12 -0.45 13.61
CA ASN A 218 -8.43 -0.91 12.23
C ASN A 218 -9.13 0.15 11.34
N TRP A 219 -9.39 1.34 11.88
CA TRP A 219 -10.07 2.45 11.25
C TRP A 219 -9.34 2.94 10.00
N ILE A 220 -8.00 3.03 9.99
CA ILE A 220 -7.29 3.62 8.85
C ILE A 220 -7.34 2.68 7.64
N THR A 221 -7.12 1.38 7.87
CA THR A 221 -7.26 0.36 6.83
C THR A 221 -8.70 0.22 6.36
N TYR A 222 -9.67 0.28 7.28
CA TYR A 222 -11.09 0.31 6.93
C TYR A 222 -11.40 1.50 6.01
N THR A 223 -10.98 2.71 6.40
CA THR A 223 -11.27 3.95 5.66
C THR A 223 -10.63 3.92 4.29
N PHE A 224 -9.37 3.51 4.21
CA PHE A 224 -8.69 3.32 2.93
C PHE A 224 -9.47 2.37 2.00
N LEU A 225 -9.84 1.17 2.47
CA LEU A 225 -10.57 0.21 1.65
C LEU A 225 -11.99 0.70 1.31
N GLU A 226 -12.64 1.43 2.21
CA GLU A 226 -13.94 2.06 1.97
C GLU A 226 -13.86 3.09 0.84
N ASP A 227 -12.86 3.97 0.87
CA ASP A 227 -12.64 4.98 -0.16
C ASP A 227 -12.33 4.34 -1.52
N GLN A 228 -11.49 3.30 -1.55
CA GLN A 228 -11.19 2.56 -2.78
C GLN A 228 -12.44 1.84 -3.32
N ALA A 229 -13.28 1.26 -2.46
CA ALA A 229 -14.52 0.60 -2.87
C ALA A 229 -15.54 1.60 -3.43
N VAL A 230 -15.66 2.79 -2.81
CA VAL A 230 -16.50 3.88 -3.30
C VAL A 230 -15.97 4.41 -4.64
N PHE A 231 -14.66 4.52 -4.81
CA PHE A 231 -14.04 4.95 -6.06
C PHE A 231 -14.34 3.97 -7.20
N LEU A 232 -14.18 2.66 -6.98
CA LEU A 232 -14.55 1.63 -7.95
C LEU A 232 -16.03 1.74 -8.35
N ALA A 233 -16.94 1.81 -7.39
CA ALA A 233 -18.39 1.86 -7.67
C ALA A 233 -18.82 3.13 -8.45
N LYS A 234 -18.17 4.27 -8.19
CA LYS A 234 -18.44 5.52 -8.93
C LYS A 234 -17.99 5.46 -10.38
N LYS A 235 -16.95 4.70 -10.69
CA LYS A 235 -16.43 4.58 -12.06
C LYS A 235 -17.11 3.45 -12.84
N GLU A 236 -17.55 2.39 -12.17
CA GLU A 236 -18.43 1.34 -12.73
C GLU A 236 -19.78 1.90 -13.24
N THR A 237 -20.25 3.04 -12.72
CA THR A 237 -21.54 3.64 -13.09
C THR A 237 -21.47 4.70 -14.20
N VAL A 238 -20.26 5.01 -14.68
CA VAL A 238 -20.01 6.05 -15.70
C VAL A 238 -19.52 5.43 -17.03
N GLU A 239 -19.26 4.13 -17.05
CA GLU A 239 -19.06 3.30 -18.26
C GLU A 239 -20.37 2.66 -18.71
#